data_AF-A0A178IE93-F1
#
_entry.id   AF-A0A178IE93-F1
#
_cell.length_a   1.000
_cell.length_b   1.000
_cell.length_c   1.000
_cell.angle_alpha   90.00
_cell.angle_beta   90.00
_cell.angle_gamma   90.00
#
_symmetry.space_group_name_H-M   'P 1'
#
loop_
_entity.id
_entity.type
_entity.pdbx_description
1 polymer ?
#
loop_
_entity_poly.entity_id
_entity_poly.type
_entity_poly.pdbx_seq_one_letter_code
_entity_poly.pdbx_strand_id
1 'polypeptide(L)'
;MFPMPTMRAIPFFTIVPACSLFLSSVFPAFAQQTPPPRLGGDARKNYQQLCATCHGEDMRGSKTESLLDTHWKYIDGSDEGIAAVIRDGLPLSGMPAFGDALNAAEVRGLVVLIRENAMHAGMPIPRRSTALPADVQKSAEHAWRVESVLEGLDVPWGIDFLPDGRLIFTERAGKLFVVEKGGAPVEITGIPRVWVRDEGGLMDVALHPDYARNGWVYLTLSDPGENDTAMTKIVRGRIRDGRWADEQTIFSAPKPAYTSRGIHFGSRLLFDGGYLFFSVGERGAMGQAQDLSLPNGKVHRVFDDGSIPPDNPFVKTPGAWPSIWSYGHRNPQGLARDPAGGGLWETEHGPRGGDELNLIRPGANYGWPVITYGMNYNGTPVSAFTAKEGMEQPVRHWTPSIATSPLHFYTGDKFPRWKNNLFLGSLAGQQLVRFVIDGDKIANEEIVFKNLGRIRDIATGPDGLLYVSLELPGEPSRIVRLIPADE
;
A
#
# COMPACT_ATOMS: atom_id res chain seq x y z
N MET A 1 45.52 66.94 -28.93
CA MET A 1 46.62 67.89 -28.65
C MET A 1 47.24 67.50 -27.32
N PHE A 2 48.53 67.16 -27.33
CA PHE A 2 49.44 66.94 -26.17
C PHE A 2 49.48 68.18 -25.21
N PRO A 3 50.21 68.20 -24.07
CA PRO A 3 51.07 67.19 -23.37
C PRO A 3 50.79 67.07 -21.83
N MET A 4 51.22 66.03 -21.08
CA MET A 4 52.46 65.86 -20.23
C MET A 4 52.88 67.07 -19.35
N PRO A 5 53.81 66.99 -18.33
CA PRO A 5 54.53 65.89 -17.65
C PRO A 5 54.59 66.08 -16.08
N THR A 6 55.19 65.25 -15.22
CA THR A 6 56.62 65.34 -14.82
C THR A 6 57.03 64.29 -13.76
N MET A 7 58.27 63.84 -13.91
CA MET A 7 59.04 62.89 -13.08
C MET A 7 59.63 63.52 -11.81
N ARG A 8 60.02 62.68 -10.84
CA ARG A 8 61.34 62.56 -10.15
C ARG A 8 61.16 61.88 -8.77
N ALA A 9 62.13 61.29 -8.07
CA ALA A 9 63.31 60.49 -8.35
C ALA A 9 63.81 59.93 -6.98
N ILE A 10 64.18 58.65 -6.97
CA ILE A 10 64.88 57.76 -5.97
C ILE A 10 66.19 58.44 -5.44
N PRO A 11 66.81 58.18 -4.25
CA PRO A 11 67.33 56.85 -3.78
C PRO A 11 67.48 56.57 -2.25
N PHE A 12 67.64 55.29 -1.87
CA PHE A 12 68.92 54.70 -1.41
C PHE A 12 68.79 53.24 -0.97
N PHE A 13 69.85 52.49 -1.28
CA PHE A 13 70.07 51.04 -1.18
C PHE A 13 70.37 50.54 0.24
N THR A 14 70.04 49.27 0.51
CA THR A 14 70.98 48.35 1.21
C THR A 14 70.70 46.89 0.83
N ILE A 15 71.77 46.18 0.48
CA ILE A 15 71.85 44.81 -0.03
C ILE A 15 72.32 43.89 1.09
N VAL A 16 71.71 42.71 1.24
CA VAL A 16 72.28 41.53 1.93
C VAL A 16 71.83 40.27 1.14
N PRO A 17 72.69 39.25 0.94
CA PRO A 17 72.72 38.47 -0.31
C PRO A 17 71.83 37.22 -0.32
N ALA A 18 71.40 36.87 -1.53
CA ALA A 18 70.73 35.63 -1.87
C ALA A 18 71.73 34.46 -1.96
N CYS A 19 71.38 33.33 -1.35
CA CYS A 19 71.99 32.04 -1.63
C CYS A 19 70.88 31.09 -2.09
N SER A 20 70.87 30.81 -3.40
CA SER A 20 69.91 29.93 -4.05
C SER A 20 70.36 28.48 -3.93
N LEU A 21 69.49 27.62 -3.39
CA LEU A 21 69.58 26.17 -3.57
C LEU A 21 68.22 25.62 -3.96
N PHE A 22 68.18 25.04 -5.16
CA PHE A 22 67.06 24.30 -5.73
C PHE A 22 66.78 23.04 -4.91
N LEU A 23 65.52 22.85 -4.50
CA LEU A 23 64.94 21.52 -4.31
C LEU A 23 63.56 21.49 -4.96
N SER A 24 63.49 20.79 -6.08
CA SER A 24 62.27 20.30 -6.70
C SER A 24 61.45 19.47 -5.70
N SER A 25 60.24 19.92 -5.40
CA SER A 25 59.20 19.03 -4.87
C SER A 25 57.97 19.17 -5.73
N VAL A 26 57.67 18.06 -6.39
CA VAL A 26 56.53 17.81 -7.25
C VAL A 26 55.28 17.94 -6.39
N PHE A 27 54.42 18.91 -6.68
CA PHE A 27 53.04 18.86 -6.22
C PHE A 27 52.37 17.68 -6.95
N PRO A 28 51.79 16.68 -6.26
CA PRO A 28 50.86 15.81 -6.93
C PRO A 28 49.68 16.69 -7.33
N ALA A 29 49.47 16.80 -8.64
CA ALA A 29 48.20 17.28 -9.17
C ALA A 29 47.10 16.43 -8.52
N PHE A 30 46.19 17.08 -7.78
CA PHE A 30 44.90 16.46 -7.50
C PHE A 30 44.28 16.17 -8.87
N ALA A 31 44.38 14.92 -9.31
CA ALA A 31 43.57 14.44 -10.40
C ALA A 31 42.13 14.75 -10.03
N GLN A 32 41.48 15.64 -10.79
CA GLN A 32 40.04 15.70 -10.82
C GLN A 32 39.59 14.28 -11.15
N GLN A 33 39.14 13.55 -10.12
CA GLN A 33 38.50 12.26 -10.32
C GLN A 33 37.30 12.57 -11.20
N THR A 34 37.37 12.13 -12.46
CA THR A 34 36.20 12.09 -13.32
C THR A 34 35.09 11.45 -12.50
N PRO A 35 33.91 12.09 -12.37
CA PRO A 35 32.84 11.54 -11.58
C PRO A 35 32.60 10.10 -12.05
N PRO A 36 32.37 9.16 -11.11
CA PRO A 36 32.08 7.79 -11.49
C PRO A 36 31.01 7.77 -12.58
N PRO A 37 31.09 6.86 -13.57
CA PRO A 37 30.00 6.72 -14.52
C PRO A 37 28.69 6.57 -13.75
N ARG A 38 27.65 7.33 -14.14
CA ARG A 38 26.33 7.23 -13.52
C ARG A 38 25.92 5.77 -13.47
N LEU A 39 25.67 5.26 -12.27
CA LEU A 39 25.27 3.88 -12.06
C LEU A 39 23.76 3.76 -12.32
N GLY A 40 23.41 3.62 -13.60
CA GLY A 40 22.06 3.24 -13.99
C GLY A 40 21.69 1.87 -13.41
N GLY A 41 20.56 1.77 -12.71
CA GLY A 41 19.91 0.48 -12.41
C GLY A 41 19.80 0.07 -10.94
N ASP A 42 19.47 -1.22 -10.77
CA ASP A 42 19.09 -1.94 -9.54
C ASP A 42 19.79 -1.45 -8.26
N ALA A 43 18.98 -1.04 -7.27
CA ALA A 43 19.43 -0.62 -5.94
C ALA A 43 20.43 -1.59 -5.29
N ARG A 44 20.28 -2.91 -5.46
CA ARG A 44 21.21 -3.89 -4.88
C ARG A 44 22.60 -3.81 -5.50
N LYS A 45 22.67 -3.62 -6.81
CA LYS A 45 23.94 -3.44 -7.52
C LYS A 45 24.62 -2.14 -7.10
N ASN A 46 23.84 -1.05 -7.01
CA ASN A 46 24.36 0.25 -6.55
C ASN A 46 24.89 0.15 -5.11
N TYR A 47 24.17 -0.56 -4.23
CA TYR A 47 24.62 -0.81 -2.87
C TYR A 47 25.94 -1.58 -2.82
N GLN A 48 26.06 -2.67 -3.58
CA GLN A 48 27.28 -3.47 -3.66
C GLN A 48 28.48 -2.66 -4.13
N GLN A 49 28.28 -1.76 -5.10
CA GLN A 49 29.37 -0.98 -5.69
C GLN A 49 29.80 0.21 -4.84
N LEU A 50 28.85 0.88 -4.15
CA LEU A 50 29.12 2.15 -3.48
C LEU A 50 29.18 2.04 -1.95
N CYS A 51 28.43 1.12 -1.34
CA CYS A 51 28.17 1.14 0.10
C CYS A 51 28.74 -0.08 0.84
N ALA A 52 28.73 -1.26 0.20
CA ALA A 52 29.03 -2.54 0.86
C ALA A 52 30.45 -2.62 1.46
N THR A 53 31.43 -1.91 0.89
CA THR A 53 32.80 -1.85 1.43
C THR A 53 32.85 -1.28 2.84
N CYS A 54 31.97 -0.35 3.19
CA CYS A 54 31.92 0.26 4.52
C CYS A 54 30.89 -0.43 5.42
N HIS A 55 29.70 -0.71 4.88
CA HIS A 55 28.54 -1.19 5.65
C HIS A 55 28.34 -2.72 5.61
N GLY A 56 29.22 -3.46 4.94
CA GLY A 56 29.11 -4.91 4.76
C GLY A 56 28.13 -5.31 3.66
N GLU A 57 28.28 -6.51 3.08
CA GLU A 57 27.37 -7.00 2.04
C GLU A 57 25.94 -7.22 2.54
N ASP A 58 25.79 -7.50 3.84
CA ASP A 58 24.53 -7.75 4.53
C ASP A 58 24.03 -6.55 5.35
N MET A 59 24.65 -5.37 5.19
CA MET A 59 24.30 -4.11 5.88
C MET A 59 24.51 -4.11 7.40
N ARG A 60 25.13 -5.16 7.97
CA ARG A 60 25.36 -5.28 9.43
C ARG A 60 26.57 -4.50 9.94
N GLY A 61 27.21 -3.72 9.07
CA GLY A 61 28.44 -3.00 9.38
C GLY A 61 29.66 -3.86 9.10
N SER A 62 30.71 -3.22 8.57
CA SER A 62 32.03 -3.86 8.34
C SER A 62 33.13 -2.98 8.92
N LYS A 63 33.29 -1.77 8.37
CA LYS A 63 34.23 -0.75 8.87
C LYS A 63 33.53 0.39 9.59
N THR A 64 32.20 0.48 9.45
CA THR A 64 31.32 1.50 10.03
C THR A 64 30.09 0.85 10.66
N GLU A 65 29.24 1.65 11.30
CA GLU A 65 28.00 1.22 11.96
C GLU A 65 27.01 0.55 10.98
N SER A 66 26.15 -0.32 11.52
CA SER A 66 25.14 -1.04 10.74
C SER A 66 24.09 -0.07 10.18
N LEU A 67 23.64 -0.33 8.96
CA LEU A 67 22.50 0.38 8.37
C LEU A 67 21.15 -0.22 8.80
N LEU A 68 21.17 -1.29 9.59
CA LEU A 68 19.97 -2.02 10.03
C LEU A 68 19.51 -1.59 11.42
N ASP A 69 20.32 -0.78 12.11
CA ASP A 69 20.00 -0.29 13.45
C ASP A 69 18.90 0.78 13.41
N THR A 70 18.08 0.82 14.46
CA THR A 70 17.00 1.81 14.59
C THR A 70 17.49 3.16 15.13
N HIS A 71 18.73 3.23 15.61
CA HIS A 71 19.33 4.44 16.16
C HIS A 71 20.38 4.98 15.20
N TRP A 72 20.09 6.14 14.61
CA TRP A 72 20.97 6.79 13.65
C TRP A 72 21.71 7.94 14.34
N LYS A 73 23.04 7.94 14.26
CA LYS A 73 23.89 8.89 15.00
C LYS A 73 23.89 10.31 14.44
N TYR A 74 23.79 10.44 13.11
CA TYR A 74 23.99 11.71 12.39
C TYR A 74 22.73 12.25 11.72
N ILE A 75 21.65 11.46 11.72
CA ILE A 75 20.37 11.80 11.09
C ILE A 75 19.22 11.37 12.01
N ASP A 76 18.04 11.92 11.76
CA ASP A 76 16.80 11.54 12.43
C ASP A 76 16.31 10.12 12.08
N GLY A 77 17.02 9.43 11.18
CA GLY A 77 16.66 8.10 10.71
C GLY A 77 15.43 8.11 9.80
N SER A 78 14.98 9.25 9.29
CA SER A 78 13.92 9.35 8.27
C SER A 78 14.42 8.93 6.89
N ASP A 79 13.51 8.60 5.98
CA ASP A 79 13.87 8.24 4.60
C ASP A 79 14.56 9.42 3.87
N GLU A 80 14.13 10.65 4.12
CA GLU A 80 14.78 11.85 3.58
C GLU A 80 16.16 12.07 4.21
N GLY A 81 16.32 11.86 5.52
CA GLY A 81 17.62 11.92 6.19
C GLY A 81 18.62 10.92 5.62
N ILE A 82 18.20 9.68 5.38
CA ILE A 82 19.02 8.65 4.73
C ILE A 82 19.36 9.06 3.29
N ALA A 83 18.38 9.53 2.52
CA ALA A 83 18.60 9.99 1.15
C ALA A 83 19.59 11.16 1.08
N ALA A 84 19.46 12.14 1.98
CA ALA A 84 20.35 13.30 2.06
C ALA A 84 21.79 12.88 2.37
N VAL A 85 22.00 11.97 3.33
CA VAL A 85 23.35 11.47 3.65
C VAL A 85 23.96 10.67 2.50
N ILE A 86 23.19 9.87 1.76
CA ILE A 86 23.69 9.20 0.56
C ILE A 86 24.10 10.22 -0.51
N ARG A 87 23.27 11.23 -0.74
CA ARG A 87 23.51 12.25 -1.78
C ARG A 87 24.71 13.14 -1.43
N ASP A 88 24.73 13.67 -0.21
CA ASP A 88 25.60 14.76 0.21
C ASP A 88 26.84 14.25 0.98
N GLY A 89 26.83 12.99 1.41
CA GLY A 89 27.88 12.38 2.22
C GLY A 89 27.91 12.90 3.67
N LEU A 90 28.86 12.37 4.46
CA LEU A 90 29.22 12.90 5.78
C LEU A 90 30.73 13.10 5.82
N PRO A 91 31.24 14.25 5.30
CA PRO A 91 32.68 14.48 5.15
C PRO A 91 33.47 14.34 6.45
N LEU A 92 32.90 14.82 7.57
CA LEU A 92 33.52 14.74 8.90
C LEU A 92 33.59 13.31 9.46
N SER A 93 32.75 12.41 8.95
CA SER A 93 32.71 10.98 9.32
C SER A 93 33.35 10.09 8.25
N GLY A 94 33.95 10.67 7.21
CA GLY A 94 34.61 9.95 6.12
C GLY A 94 33.67 9.27 5.11
N MET A 95 32.36 9.57 5.13
CA MET A 95 31.43 9.07 4.12
C MET A 95 31.42 10.01 2.91
N PRO A 96 31.79 9.54 1.70
CA PRO A 96 31.77 10.36 0.50
C PRO A 96 30.33 10.67 0.04
N ALA A 97 30.18 11.75 -0.73
CA ALA A 97 28.93 12.10 -1.38
C ALA A 97 28.72 11.25 -2.64
N PHE A 98 27.50 10.77 -2.88
CA PHE A 98 27.17 9.97 -4.08
C PHE A 98 26.20 10.67 -5.04
N GLY A 99 25.83 11.93 -4.78
CA GLY A 99 24.89 12.70 -5.62
C GLY A 99 25.32 12.92 -7.07
N ASP A 100 26.62 12.86 -7.37
CA ASP A 100 27.14 12.92 -8.74
C ASP A 100 27.07 11.56 -9.46
N ALA A 101 27.11 10.46 -8.70
CA ALA A 101 27.11 9.10 -9.21
C ALA A 101 25.69 8.50 -9.34
N LEU A 102 24.76 8.98 -8.52
CA LEU A 102 23.39 8.50 -8.42
C LEU A 102 22.39 9.63 -8.67
N ASN A 103 21.37 9.38 -9.49
CA ASN A 103 20.24 10.30 -9.58
C ASN A 103 19.30 10.15 -8.37
N ALA A 104 18.41 11.12 -8.18
CA ALA A 104 17.48 11.14 -7.04
C ALA A 104 16.65 9.85 -6.91
N ALA A 105 16.23 9.26 -8.02
CA ALA A 105 15.44 8.04 -8.03
C ALA A 105 16.28 6.84 -7.56
N GLU A 106 17.54 6.74 -8.00
CA GLU A 106 18.48 5.68 -7.58
C GLU A 106 18.84 5.77 -6.10
N VAL A 107 19.04 6.98 -5.57
CA VAL A 107 19.21 7.20 -4.12
C VAL A 107 17.99 6.69 -3.37
N ARG A 108 16.78 7.00 -3.85
CA ARG A 108 15.53 6.48 -3.29
C ARG A 108 15.44 4.96 -3.33
N GLY A 109 15.93 4.34 -4.41
CA GLY A 109 16.08 2.88 -4.50
C GLY A 109 16.94 2.32 -3.36
N LEU A 110 18.07 2.94 -3.06
CA LEU A 110 18.92 2.51 -1.95
C LEU A 110 18.24 2.63 -0.59
N VAL A 111 17.49 3.70 -0.35
CA VAL A 111 16.74 3.89 0.90
C VAL A 111 15.75 2.73 1.12
N VAL A 112 14.93 2.41 0.12
CA VAL A 112 13.96 1.31 0.22
C VAL A 112 14.66 -0.03 0.43
N LEU A 113 15.80 -0.28 -0.24
CA LEU A 113 16.59 -1.49 -0.03
C LEU A 113 17.11 -1.60 1.41
N ILE A 114 17.64 -0.51 1.98
CA ILE A 114 18.13 -0.47 3.37
C ILE A 114 16.99 -0.82 4.34
N ARG A 115 15.81 -0.20 4.17
CA ARG A 115 14.62 -0.46 5.00
C ARG A 115 14.17 -1.91 4.97
N GLU A 116 14.16 -2.51 3.79
CA GLU A 116 13.75 -3.90 3.62
C GLU A 116 14.71 -4.86 4.34
N ASN A 117 16.03 -4.64 4.23
CA ASN A 117 17.00 -5.48 4.94
C ASN A 117 16.93 -5.26 6.45
N ALA A 118 16.67 -4.03 6.91
CA ALA A 118 16.48 -3.75 8.34
C ALA A 118 15.26 -4.49 8.89
N MET A 119 14.14 -4.45 8.16
CA MET A 119 12.95 -5.22 8.52
C MET A 119 13.25 -6.73 8.58
N HIS A 120 13.90 -7.29 7.56
CA HIS A 120 14.23 -8.72 7.54
C HIS A 120 15.17 -9.14 8.67
N ALA A 121 16.13 -8.29 9.05
CA ALA A 121 17.03 -8.58 10.17
C ALA A 121 16.34 -8.52 11.54
N GLY A 122 15.32 -7.67 11.70
CA GLY A 122 14.52 -7.54 12.92
C GLY A 122 13.35 -8.51 13.04
N MET A 123 12.97 -9.21 11.97
CA MET A 123 11.88 -10.18 11.99
C MET A 123 12.36 -11.56 12.50
N PRO A 124 11.83 -12.08 13.62
CA PRO A 124 12.00 -13.50 13.92
C PRO A 124 11.39 -14.31 12.77
N ILE A 125 12.11 -15.34 12.30
CA ILE A 125 11.59 -16.29 11.31
C ILE A 125 10.26 -16.80 11.86
N PRO A 126 9.12 -16.57 11.18
CA PRO A 126 7.82 -16.99 11.69
C PRO A 126 7.89 -18.49 11.98
N ARG A 127 7.61 -18.89 13.22
CA ARG A 127 7.33 -20.30 13.49
C ARG A 127 6.12 -20.65 12.66
N ARG A 128 6.24 -21.71 11.87
CA ARG A 128 5.24 -22.29 10.97
C ARG A 128 3.99 -22.86 11.67
N SER A 129 3.64 -22.34 12.84
CA SER A 129 2.45 -22.78 13.56
C SER A 129 1.28 -21.90 13.15
N THR A 130 0.44 -22.42 12.26
CA THR A 130 -0.86 -21.85 11.88
C THR A 130 -1.96 -22.21 12.87
N ALA A 131 -1.63 -22.93 13.95
CA ALA A 131 -2.57 -23.22 15.02
C ALA A 131 -3.00 -21.91 15.69
N LEU A 132 -4.30 -21.76 15.90
CA LEU A 132 -4.84 -20.66 16.67
C LEU A 132 -4.34 -20.76 18.12
N PRO A 133 -3.91 -19.65 18.74
CA PRO A 133 -3.49 -19.67 20.13
C PRO A 133 -4.67 -20.05 21.03
N ALA A 134 -4.45 -21.04 21.90
CA ALA A 134 -5.44 -21.47 22.89
C ALA A 134 -5.56 -20.50 24.07
N ASP A 135 -4.47 -19.77 24.35
CA ASP A 135 -4.39 -18.84 25.47
C ASP A 135 -5.06 -17.50 25.16
N VAL A 136 -5.44 -16.80 26.24
CA VAL A 136 -5.93 -15.43 26.16
C VAL A 136 -4.84 -14.52 25.59
N GLN A 137 -5.19 -13.79 24.54
CA GLN A 137 -4.39 -12.75 23.93
C GLN A 137 -4.75 -11.39 24.56
N LYS A 138 -3.81 -10.44 24.54
CA LYS A 138 -4.02 -9.09 25.08
C LYS A 138 -3.70 -8.05 24.01
N SER A 139 -4.57 -7.04 23.94
CA SER A 139 -4.34 -5.77 23.26
C SER A 139 -4.26 -4.66 24.31
N ALA A 140 -3.91 -3.45 23.92
CA ALA A 140 -3.88 -2.28 24.79
C ALA A 140 -5.24 -2.01 25.45
N GLU A 141 -6.33 -2.39 24.79
CA GLU A 141 -7.68 -2.05 25.23
C GLU A 141 -8.50 -3.25 25.69
N HIS A 142 -8.18 -4.49 25.32
CA HIS A 142 -8.99 -5.67 25.70
C HIS A 142 -8.15 -6.95 25.71
N ALA A 143 -8.56 -7.91 26.55
CA ALA A 143 -8.17 -9.30 26.45
C ALA A 143 -9.19 -10.09 25.58
N TRP A 144 -8.70 -11.05 24.80
CA TRP A 144 -9.54 -11.79 23.85
C TRP A 144 -9.00 -13.20 23.56
N ARG A 145 -9.86 -14.08 23.06
CA ARG A 145 -9.49 -15.36 22.43
C ARG A 145 -9.89 -15.34 20.97
N VAL A 146 -9.20 -16.13 20.15
CA VAL A 146 -9.61 -16.36 18.76
C VAL A 146 -10.29 -17.72 18.66
N GLU A 147 -11.46 -17.74 18.01
CA GLU A 147 -12.21 -18.96 17.75
C GLU A 147 -12.37 -19.16 16.25
N SER A 148 -12.23 -20.40 15.80
CA SER A 148 -12.51 -20.79 14.42
C SER A 148 -14.01 -20.79 14.16
N VAL A 149 -14.45 -20.15 13.08
CA VAL A 149 -15.84 -20.12 12.63
C VAL A 149 -16.03 -21.09 11.47
N LEU A 150 -15.11 -21.07 10.52
CA LEU A 150 -15.04 -21.99 9.38
C LEU A 150 -13.59 -22.38 9.12
N GLU A 151 -13.38 -23.63 8.74
CA GLU A 151 -12.09 -24.19 8.33
C GLU A 151 -12.23 -24.91 6.99
N GLY A 152 -11.10 -25.27 6.38
CA GLY A 152 -11.13 -26.03 5.13
C GLY A 152 -11.39 -25.18 3.89
N LEU A 153 -11.26 -23.86 3.99
CA LEU A 153 -11.56 -22.91 2.91
C LEU A 153 -10.40 -22.83 1.91
N ASP A 154 -10.68 -22.43 0.67
CA ASP A 154 -9.68 -22.04 -0.31
C ASP A 154 -9.12 -20.64 0.00
N VAL A 155 -9.38 -19.61 -0.82
CA VAL A 155 -9.00 -18.22 -0.49
C VAL A 155 -10.27 -17.41 -0.24
N PRO A 156 -10.72 -17.25 1.02
CA PRO A 156 -11.88 -16.42 1.33
C PRO A 156 -11.53 -14.95 1.05
N TRP A 157 -12.27 -14.27 0.18
CA TRP A 157 -11.92 -12.90 -0.24
C TRP A 157 -12.76 -11.83 0.45
N GLY A 158 -14.09 -11.93 0.37
CA GLY A 158 -15.05 -11.03 1.00
C GLY A 158 -15.99 -11.79 1.94
N ILE A 159 -16.38 -11.16 3.06
CA ILE A 159 -17.35 -11.68 4.03
C ILE A 159 -18.39 -10.61 4.39
N ASP A 160 -19.63 -11.01 4.55
CA ASP A 160 -20.71 -10.14 5.05
C ASP A 160 -21.77 -10.96 5.82
N PHE A 161 -22.74 -10.32 6.46
CA PHE A 161 -23.77 -10.97 7.24
C PHE A 161 -25.18 -10.64 6.74
N LEU A 162 -25.96 -11.68 6.46
CA LEU A 162 -27.40 -11.54 6.21
C LEU A 162 -28.11 -10.99 7.45
N PRO A 163 -29.24 -10.28 7.31
CA PRO A 163 -29.99 -9.74 8.45
C PRO A 163 -30.48 -10.80 9.44
N ASP A 164 -30.59 -12.06 9.01
CA ASP A 164 -30.94 -13.18 9.88
C ASP A 164 -29.75 -13.73 10.68
N GLY A 165 -28.53 -13.22 10.44
CA GLY A 165 -27.30 -13.59 11.12
C GLY A 165 -26.46 -14.66 10.43
N ARG A 166 -26.87 -15.16 9.26
CA ARG A 166 -26.05 -16.07 8.46
C ARG A 166 -24.87 -15.31 7.84
N LEU A 167 -23.71 -15.97 7.78
CA LEU A 167 -22.50 -15.47 7.12
C LEU A 167 -22.60 -15.76 5.61
N ILE A 168 -22.30 -14.78 4.76
CA ILE A 168 -22.08 -14.95 3.33
C ILE A 168 -20.61 -14.65 3.03
N PHE A 169 -19.99 -15.45 2.18
CA PHE A 169 -18.60 -15.22 1.80
C PHE A 169 -18.29 -15.70 0.39
N THR A 170 -17.26 -15.11 -0.19
CA THR A 170 -16.71 -15.49 -1.50
C THR A 170 -15.40 -16.22 -1.33
N GLU A 171 -15.16 -17.20 -2.19
CA GLU A 171 -13.82 -17.74 -2.44
C GLU A 171 -13.32 -17.27 -3.80
N ARG A 172 -12.06 -16.85 -3.85
CA ARG A 172 -11.42 -16.31 -5.06
C ARG A 172 -11.51 -17.24 -6.27
N ALA A 173 -11.57 -18.55 -6.03
CA ALA A 173 -11.77 -19.57 -7.06
C ALA A 173 -13.12 -19.49 -7.81
N GLY A 174 -13.99 -18.53 -7.48
CA GLY A 174 -15.24 -18.31 -8.20
C GLY A 174 -16.42 -19.00 -7.52
N LYS A 175 -16.48 -18.97 -6.19
CA LYS A 175 -17.57 -19.59 -5.43
C LYS A 175 -18.14 -18.63 -4.40
N LEU A 176 -19.47 -18.63 -4.29
CA LEU A 176 -20.21 -17.87 -3.29
C LEU A 176 -20.87 -18.85 -2.34
N PHE A 177 -20.79 -18.61 -1.03
CA PHE A 177 -21.35 -19.48 -0.01
C PHE A 177 -22.20 -18.71 0.98
N VAL A 178 -23.24 -19.36 1.51
CA VAL A 178 -23.96 -18.93 2.71
C VAL A 178 -23.80 -20.00 3.78
N VAL A 179 -23.50 -19.60 5.00
CA VAL A 179 -23.39 -20.49 6.16
C VAL A 179 -24.74 -20.56 6.86
N GLU A 180 -25.34 -21.75 6.86
CA GLU A 180 -26.57 -21.98 7.61
C GLU A 180 -26.32 -21.91 9.11
N LYS A 181 -27.32 -21.49 9.90
CA LYS A 181 -27.17 -21.34 11.36
C LYS A 181 -26.77 -22.67 12.01
N GLY A 182 -25.54 -22.74 12.53
CA GLY A 182 -24.98 -23.96 13.14
C GLY A 182 -24.70 -25.08 12.13
N GLY A 183 -24.68 -24.78 10.83
CA GLY A 183 -24.51 -25.73 9.74
C GLY A 183 -23.26 -25.46 8.89
N ALA A 184 -23.06 -26.32 7.88
CA ALA A 184 -21.98 -26.18 6.92
C ALA A 184 -22.27 -25.07 5.88
N PRO A 185 -21.23 -24.52 5.22
CA PRO A 185 -21.40 -23.65 4.06
C PRO A 185 -22.17 -24.33 2.94
N VAL A 186 -23.13 -23.63 2.34
CA VAL A 186 -23.89 -24.05 1.16
C VAL A 186 -23.52 -23.15 -0.01
N GLU A 187 -23.10 -23.74 -1.12
CA GLU A 187 -22.72 -23.01 -2.33
C GLU A 187 -23.96 -22.41 -3.00
N ILE A 188 -23.88 -21.12 -3.32
CA ILE A 188 -24.86 -20.43 -4.17
C ILE A 188 -24.44 -20.60 -5.62
N THR A 189 -25.27 -21.34 -6.36
CA THR A 189 -24.97 -21.68 -7.76
C THR A 189 -25.48 -20.63 -8.74
N GLY A 190 -24.98 -20.67 -9.97
CA GLY A 190 -25.46 -19.80 -11.06
C GLY A 190 -24.94 -18.36 -11.03
N ILE A 191 -23.93 -18.08 -10.21
CA ILE A 191 -23.20 -16.81 -10.23
C ILE A 191 -22.53 -16.60 -11.62
N PRO A 192 -22.23 -15.34 -12.01
CA PRO A 192 -21.60 -15.09 -13.30
C PRO A 192 -20.22 -15.74 -13.41
N ARG A 193 -19.83 -16.08 -14.64
CA ARG A 193 -18.53 -16.69 -14.92
C ARG A 193 -17.40 -15.78 -14.46
N VAL A 194 -16.44 -16.37 -13.76
CA VAL A 194 -15.28 -15.68 -13.19
C VAL A 194 -14.03 -16.07 -13.94
N TRP A 195 -13.14 -15.10 -14.13
CA TRP A 195 -11.78 -15.32 -14.60
C TRP A 195 -10.82 -15.47 -13.41
N VAL A 196 -10.19 -16.65 -13.26
CA VAL A 196 -9.38 -16.99 -12.08
C VAL A 196 -7.92 -17.15 -12.49
N ARG A 197 -7.06 -16.19 -12.14
CA ARG A 197 -5.61 -16.25 -12.30
C ARG A 197 -4.94 -15.16 -11.45
N ASP A 198 -3.81 -15.51 -10.82
CA ASP A 198 -2.99 -14.63 -9.97
C ASP A 198 -3.81 -13.93 -8.88
N GLU A 199 -4.10 -12.63 -8.97
CA GLU A 199 -4.96 -11.90 -8.02
C GLU A 199 -6.44 -11.92 -8.42
N GLY A 200 -6.77 -12.28 -9.66
CA GLY A 200 -8.13 -12.28 -10.19
C GLY A 200 -8.97 -13.46 -9.70
N GLY A 201 -10.28 -13.25 -9.65
CA GLY A 201 -11.25 -14.21 -9.15
C GLY A 201 -12.60 -13.58 -8.83
N LEU A 202 -13.37 -14.28 -7.98
CA LEU A 202 -14.53 -13.69 -7.30
C LEU A 202 -14.04 -13.00 -6.05
N MET A 203 -14.30 -11.72 -5.95
CA MET A 203 -13.64 -10.85 -4.99
C MET A 203 -14.62 -10.52 -3.88
N ASP A 204 -15.15 -9.31 -3.82
CA ASP A 204 -15.95 -8.85 -2.70
C ASP A 204 -17.41 -9.32 -2.79
N VAL A 205 -18.04 -9.39 -1.62
CA VAL A 205 -19.49 -9.53 -1.47
C VAL A 205 -19.98 -8.47 -0.50
N ALA A 206 -21.02 -7.74 -0.89
CA ALA A 206 -21.66 -6.76 -0.02
C ALA A 206 -23.17 -6.88 -0.14
N LEU A 207 -23.87 -6.88 0.99
CA LEU A 207 -25.31 -6.76 1.03
C LEU A 207 -25.73 -5.30 0.85
N HIS A 208 -26.82 -5.09 0.13
CA HIS A 208 -27.45 -3.79 0.10
C HIS A 208 -27.88 -3.36 1.52
N PRO A 209 -27.76 -2.09 1.93
CA PRO A 209 -28.19 -1.63 3.27
C PRO A 209 -29.67 -1.93 3.59
N ASP A 210 -30.51 -1.96 2.55
CA ASP A 210 -31.94 -2.35 2.60
C ASP A 210 -32.21 -3.82 2.16
N TYR A 211 -31.25 -4.73 2.36
CA TYR A 211 -31.34 -6.14 1.94
C TYR A 211 -32.62 -6.82 2.42
N ALA A 212 -33.04 -6.54 3.67
CA ALA A 212 -34.24 -7.13 4.25
C ALA A 212 -35.51 -6.84 3.42
N ARG A 213 -35.52 -5.75 2.65
CA ARG A 213 -36.64 -5.38 1.77
C ARG A 213 -36.41 -5.76 0.32
N ASN A 214 -35.20 -5.59 -0.20
CA ASN A 214 -34.94 -5.70 -1.64
C ASN A 214 -34.17 -6.96 -2.07
N GLY A 215 -33.52 -7.65 -1.13
CA GLY A 215 -32.76 -8.89 -1.33
C GLY A 215 -31.50 -8.77 -2.18
N TRP A 216 -31.00 -7.55 -2.42
CA TRP A 216 -29.86 -7.32 -3.31
C TRP A 216 -28.51 -7.66 -2.65
N VAL A 217 -27.77 -8.56 -3.27
CA VAL A 217 -26.36 -8.89 -2.99
C VAL A 217 -25.53 -8.33 -4.14
N TYR A 218 -24.37 -7.76 -3.84
CA TYR A 218 -23.42 -7.23 -4.82
C TYR A 218 -22.17 -8.10 -4.82
N LEU A 219 -21.63 -8.36 -6.01
CA LEU A 219 -20.39 -9.11 -6.19
C LEU A 219 -19.44 -8.29 -7.08
N THR A 220 -18.17 -8.26 -6.70
CA THR A 220 -17.09 -7.88 -7.63
C THR A 220 -16.39 -9.12 -8.14
N LEU A 221 -16.06 -9.13 -9.43
CA LEU A 221 -15.36 -10.23 -10.06
C LEU A 221 -14.40 -9.74 -11.14
N SER A 222 -13.42 -10.57 -11.45
CA SER A 222 -12.67 -10.51 -12.70
C SER A 222 -13.55 -11.05 -13.84
N ASP A 223 -14.16 -10.15 -14.63
CA ASP A 223 -14.98 -10.51 -15.79
C ASP A 223 -14.08 -11.01 -16.92
N PRO A 224 -14.34 -12.21 -17.48
CA PRO A 224 -13.57 -12.74 -18.59
C PRO A 224 -13.85 -11.97 -19.89
N GLY A 225 -12.79 -11.61 -20.60
CA GLY A 225 -12.80 -11.12 -21.97
C GLY A 225 -12.31 -12.16 -22.98
N GLU A 226 -12.19 -11.74 -24.23
CA GLU A 226 -11.55 -12.53 -25.27
C GLU A 226 -10.04 -12.70 -24.99
N ASN A 227 -9.41 -13.71 -25.60
CA ASN A 227 -7.96 -13.92 -25.55
C ASN A 227 -7.37 -13.99 -24.13
N ASP A 228 -8.09 -14.61 -23.20
CA ASP A 228 -7.66 -14.80 -21.80
C ASP A 228 -7.30 -13.47 -21.08
N THR A 229 -8.14 -12.47 -21.33
CA THR A 229 -8.09 -11.16 -20.69
C THR A 229 -9.18 -11.03 -19.62
N ALA A 230 -9.01 -10.09 -18.69
CA ALA A 230 -10.04 -9.81 -17.70
C ALA A 230 -10.04 -8.35 -17.21
N MET A 231 -11.19 -7.89 -16.73
CA MET A 231 -11.37 -6.60 -16.06
C MET A 231 -12.30 -6.69 -14.85
N THR A 232 -12.15 -5.78 -13.89
CA THR A 232 -13.06 -5.69 -12.75
C THR A 232 -14.47 -5.37 -13.23
N LYS A 233 -15.45 -6.12 -12.74
CA LYS A 233 -16.88 -5.93 -12.99
C LYS A 233 -17.66 -6.04 -11.69
N ILE A 234 -18.75 -5.31 -11.60
CA ILE A 234 -19.68 -5.34 -10.47
C ILE A 234 -21.04 -5.74 -10.99
N VAL A 235 -21.63 -6.72 -10.32
CA VAL A 235 -23.01 -7.14 -10.54
C VAL A 235 -23.76 -7.08 -9.22
N ARG A 236 -25.09 -6.95 -9.29
CA ARG A 236 -25.99 -7.28 -8.19
C ARG A 236 -26.95 -8.38 -8.61
N GLY A 237 -27.46 -9.12 -7.64
CA GLY A 237 -28.43 -10.19 -7.83
C GLY A 237 -29.11 -10.53 -6.53
N ARG A 238 -30.01 -11.50 -6.59
CA ARG A 238 -30.72 -12.05 -5.44
C ARG A 238 -30.36 -13.52 -5.28
N ILE A 239 -30.45 -14.01 -4.05
CA ILE A 239 -30.34 -15.43 -3.76
C ILE A 239 -31.75 -16.00 -3.62
N ARG A 240 -32.13 -16.93 -4.50
CA ARG A 240 -33.42 -17.65 -4.47
C ARG A 240 -33.16 -19.14 -4.55
N ASP A 241 -33.65 -19.90 -3.58
CA ASP A 241 -33.53 -21.37 -3.56
C ASP A 241 -32.09 -21.88 -3.79
N GLY A 242 -31.10 -21.21 -3.17
CA GLY A 242 -29.68 -21.55 -3.32
C GLY A 242 -29.06 -21.18 -4.67
N ARG A 243 -29.70 -20.28 -5.45
CA ARG A 243 -29.24 -19.84 -6.76
C ARG A 243 -29.18 -18.33 -6.87
N TRP A 244 -28.22 -17.83 -7.63
CA TRP A 244 -28.14 -16.44 -8.06
C TRP A 244 -29.21 -16.14 -9.12
N ALA A 245 -29.96 -15.06 -8.92
CA ALA A 245 -31.10 -14.67 -9.75
C ALA A 245 -31.19 -13.14 -9.93
N ASP A 246 -31.99 -12.69 -10.89
CA ASP A 246 -32.26 -11.28 -11.19
C ASP A 246 -31.00 -10.42 -11.39
N GLU A 247 -29.96 -10.98 -12.02
CA GLU A 247 -28.68 -10.28 -12.17
C GLU A 247 -28.81 -8.94 -12.93
N GLN A 248 -28.13 -7.93 -12.41
CA GLN A 248 -27.95 -6.63 -13.05
C GLN A 248 -26.48 -6.23 -12.99
N THR A 249 -25.95 -5.71 -14.10
CA THR A 249 -24.60 -5.14 -14.12
C THR A 249 -24.64 -3.73 -13.54
N ILE A 250 -23.78 -3.48 -12.56
CA ILE A 250 -23.63 -2.17 -11.88
C ILE A 250 -22.46 -1.40 -12.48
N PHE A 251 -21.37 -2.10 -12.80
CA PHE A 251 -20.21 -1.51 -13.44
C PHE A 251 -19.53 -2.52 -14.36
N SER A 252 -19.15 -2.07 -15.55
CA SER A 252 -18.26 -2.81 -16.47
C SER A 252 -17.45 -1.82 -17.29
N ALA A 253 -16.17 -2.11 -17.47
CA ALA A 253 -15.34 -1.40 -18.44
C ALA A 253 -15.60 -1.89 -19.88
N PRO A 254 -15.29 -1.09 -20.92
CA PRO A 254 -15.30 -1.56 -22.30
C PRO A 254 -14.18 -2.56 -22.53
N LYS A 255 -14.37 -3.48 -23.49
CA LYS A 255 -13.44 -4.59 -23.76
C LYS A 255 -11.98 -4.16 -24.06
N PRO A 256 -11.68 -3.00 -24.68
CA PRO A 256 -10.30 -2.53 -24.81
C PRO A 256 -9.53 -2.30 -23.49
N ALA A 257 -10.23 -2.15 -22.37
CA ALA A 257 -9.58 -2.05 -21.05
C ALA A 257 -9.16 -3.41 -20.46
N TYR A 258 -9.57 -4.53 -21.09
CA TYR A 258 -9.30 -5.86 -20.59
C TYR A 258 -7.87 -6.25 -20.99
N THR A 259 -7.15 -6.86 -20.05
CA THR A 259 -5.76 -7.27 -20.28
C THR A 259 -5.52 -8.69 -19.78
N SER A 260 -4.47 -9.32 -20.28
CA SER A 260 -3.98 -10.62 -19.81
C SER A 260 -3.04 -10.50 -18.61
N ARG A 261 -3.11 -9.41 -17.83
CA ARG A 261 -2.34 -9.31 -16.58
C ARG A 261 -3.21 -9.78 -15.43
N GLY A 262 -2.73 -10.70 -14.60
CA GLY A 262 -3.50 -11.21 -13.45
C GLY A 262 -3.44 -10.32 -12.19
N ILE A 263 -3.05 -9.05 -12.31
CA ILE A 263 -2.76 -8.19 -11.15
C ILE A 263 -3.64 -6.95 -11.09
N HIS A 264 -3.80 -6.43 -9.88
CA HIS A 264 -4.32 -5.11 -9.53
C HIS A 264 -5.79 -4.84 -9.85
N PHE A 265 -6.68 -5.78 -9.54
CA PHE A 265 -8.11 -5.62 -9.79
C PHE A 265 -8.82 -4.62 -8.86
N GLY A 266 -8.21 -4.26 -7.73
CA GLY A 266 -8.89 -3.55 -6.65
C GLY A 266 -10.04 -4.40 -6.09
N SER A 267 -11.29 -3.98 -6.38
CA SER A 267 -12.54 -4.75 -6.21
C SER A 267 -13.25 -4.63 -4.86
N ARG A 268 -12.85 -3.73 -3.96
CA ARG A 268 -13.57 -3.51 -2.70
C ARG A 268 -14.88 -2.74 -2.94
N LEU A 269 -15.97 -3.13 -2.27
CA LEU A 269 -17.27 -2.47 -2.26
C LEU A 269 -17.50 -1.79 -0.91
N LEU A 270 -18.20 -0.65 -0.93
CA LEU A 270 -18.63 0.04 0.28
C LEU A 270 -19.92 0.81 0.01
N PHE A 271 -20.99 0.47 0.73
CA PHE A 271 -22.20 1.28 0.74
C PHE A 271 -22.08 2.42 1.76
N ASP A 272 -22.42 3.63 1.34
CA ASP A 272 -22.45 4.79 2.22
C ASP A 272 -23.38 5.88 1.67
N GLY A 273 -24.25 6.43 2.53
CA GLY A 273 -25.10 7.57 2.18
C GLY A 273 -26.02 7.39 0.96
N GLY A 274 -26.42 6.15 0.62
CA GLY A 274 -27.21 5.86 -0.58
C GLY A 274 -26.39 5.69 -1.87
N TYR A 275 -25.07 5.66 -1.75
CA TYR A 275 -24.13 5.41 -2.84
C TYR A 275 -23.41 4.10 -2.65
N LEU A 276 -22.93 3.54 -3.75
CA LEU A 276 -21.95 2.47 -3.78
C LEU A 276 -20.60 3.06 -4.20
N PHE A 277 -19.63 2.97 -3.30
CA PHE A 277 -18.23 3.20 -3.60
C PHE A 277 -17.56 1.87 -3.96
N PHE A 278 -16.64 1.92 -4.90
CA PHE A 278 -15.85 0.75 -5.24
C PHE A 278 -14.48 1.11 -5.80
N SER A 279 -13.53 0.18 -5.70
CA SER A 279 -12.19 0.39 -6.24
C SER A 279 -11.90 -0.42 -7.50
N VAL A 280 -11.10 0.17 -8.39
CA VAL A 280 -10.50 -0.50 -9.55
C VAL A 280 -9.03 -0.15 -9.58
N GLY A 281 -8.15 -1.14 -9.45
CA GLY A 281 -6.70 -0.92 -9.57
C GLY A 281 -6.26 -0.71 -11.02
N GLU A 282 -4.99 -0.33 -11.22
CA GLU A 282 -4.52 0.15 -12.53
C GLU A 282 -4.19 -0.95 -13.56
N ARG A 283 -4.29 -2.23 -13.16
CA ARG A 283 -4.06 -3.42 -14.01
C ARG A 283 -2.66 -3.53 -14.61
N GLY A 284 -1.64 -2.99 -13.94
CA GLY A 284 -0.23 -3.07 -14.35
C GLY A 284 0.16 -2.13 -15.50
N ALA A 285 -0.72 -1.23 -15.90
CA ALA A 285 -0.46 -0.12 -16.82
C ALA A 285 -0.42 1.22 -16.06
N MET A 286 0.71 1.48 -15.38
CA MET A 286 0.81 2.51 -14.32
C MET A 286 0.23 3.88 -14.71
N GLY A 287 0.50 4.35 -15.92
CA GLY A 287 0.02 5.66 -16.40
C GLY A 287 -1.50 5.81 -16.47
N GLN A 288 -2.25 4.71 -16.53
CA GLN A 288 -3.72 4.74 -16.58
C GLN A 288 -4.35 5.24 -15.26
N ALA A 289 -3.62 5.17 -14.13
CA ALA A 289 -4.06 5.74 -12.87
C ALA A 289 -4.28 7.27 -12.95
N GLN A 290 -3.49 7.96 -13.79
CA GLN A 290 -3.59 9.41 -14.02
C GLN A 290 -4.56 9.76 -15.16
N ASP A 291 -4.88 8.82 -16.05
CA ASP A 291 -5.81 9.05 -17.15
C ASP A 291 -7.26 9.02 -16.64
N LEU A 292 -7.94 10.16 -16.71
CA LEU A 292 -9.33 10.29 -16.29
C LEU A 292 -10.31 9.65 -17.28
N SER A 293 -9.91 9.34 -18.51
CA SER A 293 -10.78 8.66 -19.49
C SER A 293 -10.90 7.16 -19.26
N LEU A 294 -10.13 6.61 -18.33
CA LEU A 294 -10.08 5.19 -18.00
C LEU A 294 -10.54 4.93 -16.57
N PRO A 295 -11.14 3.75 -16.29
CA PRO A 295 -11.57 3.38 -14.95
C PRO A 295 -10.42 2.90 -14.05
N ASN A 296 -9.22 2.73 -14.60
CA ASN A 296 -8.08 2.09 -13.95
C ASN A 296 -7.45 3.00 -12.88
N GLY A 297 -7.15 2.46 -11.70
CA GLY A 297 -6.44 3.19 -10.62
C GLY A 297 -7.30 4.28 -9.98
N LYS A 298 -8.56 3.95 -9.68
CA LYS A 298 -9.59 4.88 -9.22
C LYS A 298 -10.38 4.31 -8.03
N VAL A 299 -10.88 5.20 -7.19
CA VAL A 299 -12.09 4.95 -6.42
C VAL A 299 -13.25 5.56 -7.19
N HIS A 300 -14.33 4.80 -7.33
CA HIS A 300 -15.54 5.20 -8.02
C HIS A 300 -16.70 5.38 -7.05
N ARG A 301 -17.68 6.21 -7.43
CA ARG A 301 -18.96 6.40 -6.74
C ARG A 301 -20.11 6.34 -7.74
N VAL A 302 -21.09 5.48 -7.47
CA VAL A 302 -22.35 5.33 -8.22
C VAL A 302 -23.53 5.26 -7.27
N PHE A 303 -24.77 5.38 -7.76
CA PHE A 303 -25.94 4.95 -7.01
C PHE A 303 -26.00 3.43 -6.90
N ASP A 304 -26.87 2.89 -6.04
CA ASP A 304 -26.98 1.45 -5.83
C ASP A 304 -27.30 0.66 -7.13
N ASP A 305 -27.92 1.28 -8.13
CA ASP A 305 -28.27 0.68 -9.41
C ASP A 305 -27.21 0.88 -10.50
N GLY A 306 -26.09 1.52 -10.16
CA GLY A 306 -24.99 1.83 -11.08
C GLY A 306 -25.16 3.13 -11.86
N SER A 307 -26.28 3.84 -11.69
CA SER A 307 -26.44 5.17 -12.30
C SER A 307 -25.49 6.19 -11.68
N ILE A 308 -25.14 7.23 -12.45
CA ILE A 308 -24.10 8.20 -12.08
C ILE A 308 -24.70 9.36 -11.25
N PRO A 309 -24.18 9.64 -10.05
CA PRO A 309 -24.51 10.85 -9.31
C PRO A 309 -24.12 12.12 -10.07
N PRO A 310 -25.03 13.08 -10.27
CA PRO A 310 -24.77 14.29 -11.07
C PRO A 310 -23.75 15.24 -10.42
N ASP A 311 -23.47 15.04 -9.13
CA ASP A 311 -22.49 15.78 -8.32
C ASP A 311 -21.12 15.06 -8.25
N ASN A 312 -20.90 13.97 -8.99
CA ASN A 312 -19.58 13.36 -9.07
C ASN A 312 -18.54 14.35 -9.64
N PRO A 313 -17.30 14.37 -9.13
CA PRO A 313 -16.31 15.42 -9.40
C PRO A 313 -16.00 15.66 -10.89
N PHE A 314 -16.07 14.60 -11.70
CA PHE A 314 -15.64 14.64 -13.10
C PHE A 314 -16.78 14.51 -14.13
N VAL A 315 -18.04 14.55 -13.72
CA VAL A 315 -19.20 14.39 -14.63
C VAL A 315 -19.24 15.46 -15.72
N LYS A 316 -18.77 16.66 -15.40
CA LYS A 316 -18.74 17.80 -16.33
C LYS A 316 -17.40 17.93 -17.06
N THR A 317 -16.44 17.04 -16.81
CA THR A 317 -15.12 17.06 -17.44
C THR A 317 -15.17 16.27 -18.75
N PRO A 318 -14.97 16.91 -19.91
CA PRO A 318 -15.07 16.23 -21.19
C PRO A 318 -14.11 15.03 -21.29
N GLY A 319 -14.67 13.87 -21.64
CA GLY A 319 -13.91 12.63 -21.81
C GLY A 319 -13.51 11.91 -20.51
N ALA A 320 -13.79 12.48 -19.34
CA ALA A 320 -13.55 11.80 -18.07
C ALA A 320 -14.59 10.72 -17.81
N TRP A 321 -14.17 9.67 -17.13
CA TRP A 321 -15.03 8.58 -16.71
C TRP A 321 -15.93 9.07 -15.56
N PRO A 322 -17.26 9.08 -15.74
CA PRO A 322 -18.16 9.90 -14.91
C PRO A 322 -18.34 9.35 -13.49
N SER A 323 -18.05 8.07 -13.25
CA SER A 323 -18.11 7.49 -11.90
C SER A 323 -16.87 7.78 -11.04
N ILE A 324 -15.81 8.41 -11.55
CA ILE A 324 -14.59 8.65 -10.76
C ILE A 324 -14.90 9.55 -9.56
N TRP A 325 -14.51 9.07 -8.37
CA TRP A 325 -14.52 9.84 -7.13
C TRP A 325 -13.12 10.36 -6.78
N SER A 326 -12.09 9.52 -6.87
CA SER A 326 -10.67 9.90 -6.76
C SER A 326 -9.81 9.08 -7.73
N TYR A 327 -8.59 9.55 -7.99
CA TYR A 327 -7.69 8.94 -8.97
C TYR A 327 -6.23 8.95 -8.53
N GLY A 328 -5.34 8.34 -9.31
CA GLY A 328 -3.93 8.21 -8.95
C GLY A 328 -3.67 7.11 -7.92
N HIS A 329 -4.47 6.04 -7.96
CA HIS A 329 -4.28 4.86 -7.12
C HIS A 329 -3.60 3.74 -7.89
N ARG A 330 -2.80 2.90 -7.22
CA ARG A 330 -2.18 1.71 -7.78
C ARG A 330 -3.10 0.50 -7.67
N ASN A 331 -3.30 -0.02 -6.47
CA ASN A 331 -4.12 -1.22 -6.25
C ASN A 331 -4.87 -1.17 -4.91
N PRO A 332 -5.99 -0.44 -4.83
CA PRO A 332 -6.80 -0.34 -3.62
C PRO A 332 -7.39 -1.67 -3.17
N GLN A 333 -7.16 -2.07 -1.94
CA GLN A 333 -7.63 -3.34 -1.35
C GLN A 333 -8.76 -3.15 -0.33
N GLY A 334 -8.72 -2.05 0.43
CA GLY A 334 -9.63 -1.77 1.54
C GLY A 334 -10.31 -0.44 1.36
N LEU A 335 -11.57 -0.34 1.78
CA LEU A 335 -12.38 0.87 1.80
C LEU A 335 -13.26 0.82 3.03
N ALA A 336 -13.30 1.90 3.82
CA ALA A 336 -14.19 2.00 4.97
C ALA A 336 -14.62 3.44 5.20
N ARG A 337 -15.88 3.64 5.58
CA ARG A 337 -16.39 4.95 6.01
C ARG A 337 -16.39 5.02 7.52
N ASP A 338 -15.88 6.13 8.07
CA ASP A 338 -16.01 6.40 9.50
C ASP A 338 -17.51 6.56 9.88
N PRO A 339 -18.05 5.69 10.75
CA PRO A 339 -19.45 5.72 11.14
C PRO A 339 -19.84 6.96 11.96
N ALA A 340 -18.88 7.71 12.51
CA ALA A 340 -19.13 8.96 13.24
C ALA A 340 -19.37 10.17 12.30
N GLY A 341 -19.51 9.95 10.99
CA GLY A 341 -19.68 11.00 9.99
C GLY A 341 -18.34 11.55 9.45
N GLY A 342 -17.24 10.84 9.72
CA GLY A 342 -15.91 11.21 9.27
C GLY A 342 -15.60 10.78 7.83
N GLY A 343 -14.31 10.58 7.57
CA GLY A 343 -13.73 10.36 6.24
C GLY A 343 -14.01 9.01 5.60
N LEU A 344 -13.85 8.96 4.27
CA LEU A 344 -13.71 7.71 3.51
C LEU A 344 -12.22 7.31 3.53
N TRP A 345 -11.92 6.13 4.06
CA TRP A 345 -10.56 5.61 4.17
C TRP A 345 -10.32 4.52 3.15
N GLU A 346 -9.07 4.41 2.68
CA GLU A 346 -8.66 3.47 1.66
C GLU A 346 -7.26 2.94 1.98
N THR A 347 -6.98 1.68 1.63
CA THR A 347 -5.61 1.16 1.64
C THR A 347 -5.27 0.52 0.31
N GLU A 348 -4.05 0.78 -0.18
CA GLU A 348 -3.54 0.20 -1.40
C GLU A 348 -2.16 -0.40 -1.24
N HIS A 349 -1.86 -1.37 -2.12
CA HIS A 349 -0.49 -1.88 -2.26
C HIS A 349 0.36 -0.94 -3.06
N GLY A 350 1.53 -0.62 -2.51
CA GLY A 350 2.65 -0.11 -3.28
C GLY A 350 3.28 -1.19 -4.18
N PRO A 351 4.32 -0.86 -4.94
CA PRO A 351 5.15 -1.86 -5.62
C PRO A 351 6.04 -2.60 -4.60
N ARG A 352 7.36 -2.62 -4.74
CA ARG A 352 8.24 -3.11 -3.66
C ARG A 352 8.37 -2.00 -2.61
N GLY A 353 7.58 -2.08 -1.54
CA GLY A 353 7.43 -0.99 -0.57
C GLY A 353 6.38 0.03 -1.01
N GLY A 354 6.01 0.92 -0.09
CA GLY A 354 5.11 2.03 -0.32
C GLY A 354 3.63 1.67 -0.33
N ASP A 355 3.21 0.71 0.51
CA ASP A 355 1.78 0.57 0.79
C ASP A 355 1.27 1.80 1.53
N GLU A 356 -0.01 2.12 1.35
CA GLU A 356 -0.60 3.36 1.83
C GLU A 356 -1.91 3.13 2.58
N LEU A 357 -2.19 4.01 3.53
CA LEU A 357 -3.50 4.28 4.12
C LEU A 357 -3.84 5.73 3.80
N ASN A 358 -4.91 5.93 3.04
CA ASN A 358 -5.33 7.20 2.50
C ASN A 358 -6.65 7.65 3.10
N LEU A 359 -6.78 8.96 3.31
CA LEU A 359 -8.05 9.63 3.55
C LEU A 359 -8.57 10.17 2.20
N ILE A 360 -9.58 9.51 1.64
CA ILE A 360 -10.10 9.76 0.30
C ILE A 360 -10.97 11.02 0.24
N ARG A 361 -10.64 11.92 -0.69
CA ARG A 361 -11.34 13.17 -0.97
C ARG A 361 -11.89 13.20 -2.41
N PRO A 362 -13.06 13.81 -2.63
CA PRO A 362 -13.62 13.96 -3.97
C PRO A 362 -12.68 14.74 -4.89
N GLY A 363 -12.45 14.21 -6.09
CA GLY A 363 -11.66 14.84 -7.14
C GLY A 363 -10.15 14.81 -6.91
N ALA A 364 -9.68 14.29 -5.77
CA ALA A 364 -8.27 14.32 -5.41
C ALA A 364 -7.43 13.28 -6.16
N ASN A 365 -6.16 13.62 -6.35
CA ASN A 365 -5.15 12.79 -6.99
C ASN A 365 -4.20 12.20 -5.93
N TYR A 366 -4.15 10.88 -5.80
CA TYR A 366 -3.26 10.17 -4.87
C TYR A 366 -1.89 9.84 -5.49
N GLY A 367 -1.69 10.30 -6.73
CA GLY A 367 -0.37 10.57 -7.27
C GLY A 367 0.35 9.40 -7.92
N TRP A 368 -0.09 8.15 -7.76
CA TRP A 368 0.51 7.01 -8.48
C TRP A 368 0.40 7.20 -10.01
N PRO A 369 1.46 6.92 -10.80
CA PRO A 369 2.83 6.54 -10.39
C PRO A 369 3.81 7.73 -10.29
N VAL A 370 3.30 8.96 -10.41
CA VAL A 370 4.11 10.18 -10.42
C VAL A 370 4.81 10.39 -9.08
N ILE A 371 4.12 10.09 -7.98
CA ILE A 371 4.71 9.95 -6.66
C ILE A 371 4.49 8.52 -6.16
N THR A 372 5.42 8.03 -5.35
CA THR A 372 5.28 6.77 -4.62
C THR A 372 6.36 6.71 -3.56
N TYR A 373 6.16 5.91 -2.51
CA TYR A 373 7.20 5.55 -1.53
C TYR A 373 7.94 4.25 -1.86
N GLY A 374 7.49 3.51 -2.88
CA GLY A 374 8.08 2.23 -3.29
C GLY A 374 9.09 2.31 -4.45
N MET A 375 9.53 1.14 -4.90
CA MET A 375 10.34 0.96 -6.13
C MET A 375 9.85 -0.24 -6.94
N ASN A 376 10.36 -0.46 -8.15
CA ASN A 376 10.07 -1.68 -8.90
C ASN A 376 10.67 -2.91 -8.21
N TYR A 377 10.03 -4.06 -8.38
CA TYR A 377 10.49 -5.33 -7.82
C TYR A 377 11.89 -5.75 -8.28
N ASN A 378 12.30 -5.31 -9.47
CA ASN A 378 13.65 -5.53 -10.02
C ASN A 378 14.71 -4.55 -9.46
N GLY A 379 14.36 -3.75 -8.45
CA GLY A 379 15.31 -2.83 -7.80
C GLY A 379 15.42 -1.45 -8.45
N THR A 380 14.74 -1.20 -9.59
CA THR A 380 14.81 0.12 -10.25
C THR A 380 13.78 1.09 -9.69
N PRO A 381 14.02 2.40 -9.73
CA PRO A 381 13.06 3.38 -9.25
C PRO A 381 11.79 3.42 -10.12
N VAL A 382 10.62 3.66 -9.50
CA VAL A 382 9.38 4.00 -10.22
C VAL A 382 9.30 5.49 -10.49
N SER A 383 9.56 6.30 -9.45
CA SER A 383 9.60 7.75 -9.51
C SER A 383 10.74 8.29 -8.66
N ALA A 384 11.19 9.51 -8.97
CA ALA A 384 12.09 10.29 -8.14
C ALA A 384 11.37 11.01 -7.00
N PHE A 385 10.03 11.05 -7.00
CA PHE A 385 9.24 11.89 -6.10
C PHE A 385 8.43 11.07 -5.10
N THR A 386 8.41 11.50 -3.83
CA THR A 386 7.45 11.09 -2.79
C THR A 386 6.27 12.04 -2.69
N ALA A 387 6.45 13.31 -3.09
CA ALA A 387 5.46 14.36 -3.01
C ALA A 387 5.55 15.28 -4.23
N LYS A 388 4.41 15.85 -4.62
CA LYS A 388 4.31 16.84 -5.70
C LYS A 388 3.05 17.68 -5.51
N GLU A 389 3.11 18.94 -5.93
CA GLU A 389 1.95 19.83 -5.91
C GLU A 389 0.76 19.23 -6.67
N GLY A 390 -0.44 19.35 -6.08
CA GLY A 390 -1.68 18.81 -6.63
C GLY A 390 -1.88 17.30 -6.41
N MET A 391 -1.03 16.66 -5.60
CA MET A 391 -1.16 15.25 -5.23
C MET A 391 -1.24 15.13 -3.71
N GLU A 392 -2.22 14.37 -3.24
CA GLU A 392 -2.41 14.08 -1.81
C GLU A 392 -1.30 13.15 -1.31
N GLN A 393 -1.05 13.23 -0.01
CA GLN A 393 -0.14 12.32 0.68
C GLN A 393 -0.95 11.30 1.48
N PRO A 394 -0.44 10.07 1.64
CA PRO A 394 -1.08 9.11 2.53
C PRO A 394 -0.98 9.57 3.98
N VAL A 395 -1.98 9.20 4.78
CA VAL A 395 -1.96 9.44 6.24
C VAL A 395 -0.88 8.55 6.89
N ARG A 396 -0.66 7.35 6.33
CA ARG A 396 0.37 6.40 6.74
C ARG A 396 0.87 5.63 5.53
N HIS A 397 2.17 5.35 5.47
CA HIS A 397 2.75 4.45 4.48
C HIS A 397 3.68 3.40 5.12
N TRP A 398 3.90 2.29 4.42
CA TRP A 398 4.80 1.21 4.83
C TRP A 398 5.87 0.94 3.77
N THR A 399 7.12 1.22 4.16
CA THR A 399 8.32 0.86 3.39
C THR A 399 9.28 0.15 4.34
N PRO A 400 9.43 -1.18 4.23
CA PRO A 400 8.85 -2.09 3.22
C PRO A 400 7.33 -2.34 3.40
N SER A 401 6.71 -2.85 2.34
CA SER A 401 5.28 -3.15 2.27
C SER A 401 4.88 -4.27 3.23
N ILE A 402 3.73 -4.12 3.89
CA ILE A 402 3.06 -5.19 4.66
C ILE A 402 2.01 -5.92 3.81
N ALA A 403 1.82 -5.46 2.57
CA ALA A 403 0.72 -5.76 1.67
C ALA A 403 -0.63 -5.53 2.38
N THR A 404 -0.94 -4.26 2.68
CA THR A 404 -2.21 -3.79 3.27
C THR A 404 -3.43 -4.40 2.59
N SER A 405 -4.54 -4.58 3.30
CA SER A 405 -5.69 -5.27 2.71
C SER A 405 -7.05 -4.73 3.13
N PRO A 406 -7.91 -5.39 3.94
CA PRO A 406 -9.20 -4.81 4.27
C PRO A 406 -9.05 -3.65 5.26
N LEU A 407 -10.01 -2.74 5.19
CA LEU A 407 -10.29 -1.75 6.22
C LEU A 407 -11.68 -2.01 6.78
N HIS A 408 -11.86 -1.89 8.10
CA HIS A 408 -13.17 -2.00 8.73
C HIS A 408 -13.24 -1.16 10.00
N PHE A 409 -14.26 -0.30 10.12
CA PHE A 409 -14.55 0.36 11.40
C PHE A 409 -15.36 -0.58 12.27
N TYR A 410 -14.86 -0.87 13.47
CA TYR A 410 -15.59 -1.74 14.39
C TYR A 410 -16.80 -1.03 14.98
N THR A 411 -17.99 -1.59 14.76
CA THR A 411 -19.27 -1.01 15.19
C THR A 411 -19.96 -1.82 16.29
N GLY A 412 -19.38 -2.97 16.68
CA GLY A 412 -19.94 -3.90 17.65
C GLY A 412 -19.87 -3.39 19.09
N ASP A 413 -20.51 -4.14 19.99
CA ASP A 413 -20.62 -3.80 21.41
C ASP A 413 -19.79 -4.71 22.33
N LYS A 414 -19.24 -5.82 21.81
CA LYS A 414 -18.45 -6.79 22.60
C LYS A 414 -17.07 -6.28 22.99
N PHE A 415 -16.49 -5.38 22.19
CA PHE A 415 -15.24 -4.68 22.50
C PHE A 415 -15.52 -3.17 22.60
N PRO A 416 -16.10 -2.66 23.69
CA PRO A 416 -16.62 -1.29 23.76
C PRO A 416 -15.56 -0.22 23.50
N ARG A 417 -14.32 -0.43 23.98
CA ARG A 417 -13.17 0.49 23.70
C ARG A 417 -12.60 0.39 22.28
N TRP A 418 -13.08 -0.55 21.46
CA TRP A 418 -12.75 -0.63 20.04
C TRP A 418 -13.77 0.06 19.14
N LYS A 419 -14.93 0.49 19.68
CA LYS A 419 -16.00 1.07 18.90
C LYS A 419 -15.52 2.32 18.16
N ASN A 420 -15.81 2.39 16.86
CA ASN A 420 -15.38 3.41 15.91
C ASN A 420 -13.85 3.49 15.67
N ASN A 421 -13.07 2.51 16.14
CA ASN A 421 -11.67 2.38 15.71
C ASN A 421 -11.60 1.70 14.35
N LEU A 422 -10.61 2.10 13.55
CA LEU A 422 -10.34 1.53 12.24
C LEU A 422 -9.42 0.32 12.39
N PHE A 423 -9.79 -0.80 11.77
CA PHE A 423 -8.97 -1.98 11.70
C PHE A 423 -8.45 -2.19 10.28
N LEU A 424 -7.18 -2.56 10.17
CA LEU A 424 -6.50 -2.87 8.93
C LEU A 424 -5.95 -4.29 9.00
N GLY A 425 -6.24 -5.10 7.99
CA GLY A 425 -5.59 -6.40 7.79
C GLY A 425 -4.42 -6.31 6.82
N SER A 426 -3.46 -7.21 6.91
CA SER A 426 -2.36 -7.28 5.93
C SER A 426 -2.06 -8.71 5.46
N LEU A 427 -1.66 -8.82 4.19
CA LEU A 427 -1.23 -10.05 3.50
C LEU A 427 0.14 -10.49 3.99
N ALA A 428 1.19 -9.76 3.60
CA ALA A 428 2.57 -10.16 3.86
C ALA A 428 2.94 -9.99 5.33
N GLY A 429 2.43 -8.92 5.96
CA GLY A 429 2.62 -8.64 7.38
C GLY A 429 1.87 -9.58 8.31
N GLN A 430 0.84 -10.28 7.82
CA GLN A 430 -0.02 -11.20 8.60
C GLN A 430 -0.46 -10.61 9.94
N GLN A 431 -0.79 -9.32 9.94
CA GLN A 431 -1.11 -8.55 11.14
C GLN A 431 -2.44 -7.83 10.99
N LEU A 432 -3.20 -7.85 12.09
CA LEU A 432 -4.37 -7.01 12.32
C LEU A 432 -3.90 -5.77 13.10
N VAL A 433 -4.07 -4.59 12.51
CA VAL A 433 -3.67 -3.31 13.10
C VAL A 433 -4.93 -2.54 13.45
N ARG A 434 -4.97 -1.93 14.64
CA ARG A 434 -6.04 -1.05 15.10
C ARG A 434 -5.51 0.37 15.14
N PHE A 435 -6.31 1.29 14.61
CA PHE A 435 -6.07 2.72 14.65
C PHE A 435 -7.17 3.42 15.43
N VAL A 436 -6.78 4.32 16.32
CA VAL A 436 -7.68 5.34 16.86
C VAL A 436 -7.55 6.55 15.93
N ILE A 437 -8.65 6.93 15.29
CA ILE A 437 -8.70 8.06 14.37
C ILE A 437 -9.17 9.31 15.12
N ASP A 438 -8.46 10.42 14.91
CA ASP A 438 -8.85 11.75 15.40
C ASP A 438 -8.87 12.72 14.21
N GLY A 439 -10.08 13.02 13.73
CA GLY A 439 -10.28 13.81 12.52
C GLY A 439 -9.64 13.14 11.29
N ASP A 440 -8.59 13.76 10.77
CA ASP A 440 -7.83 13.30 9.60
C ASP A 440 -6.49 12.63 9.95
N LYS A 441 -6.27 12.32 11.24
CA LYS A 441 -5.00 11.77 11.75
C LYS A 441 -5.18 10.47 12.50
N ILE A 442 -4.08 9.72 12.60
CA ILE A 442 -3.95 8.58 13.51
C ILE A 442 -3.49 9.10 14.87
N ALA A 443 -4.34 8.96 15.88
CA ALA A 443 -3.99 9.29 17.27
C ALA A 443 -3.24 8.14 17.95
N ASN A 444 -3.55 6.89 17.58
CA ASN A 444 -2.87 5.70 18.11
C ASN A 444 -2.87 4.57 17.07
N GLU A 445 -1.81 3.76 17.06
CA GLU A 445 -1.61 2.58 16.19
C GLU A 445 -1.18 1.40 17.07
N GLU A 446 -1.85 0.26 16.91
CA GLU A 446 -1.54 -0.96 17.67
C GLU A 446 -1.66 -2.21 16.78
N ILE A 447 -0.69 -3.11 16.85
CA ILE A 447 -0.84 -4.46 16.30
C ILE A 447 -1.62 -5.31 17.30
N VAL A 448 -2.86 -5.66 16.96
CA VAL A 448 -3.74 -6.50 17.79
C VAL A 448 -3.25 -7.93 17.82
N PHE A 449 -2.89 -8.48 16.65
CA PHE A 449 -2.20 -9.77 16.55
C PHE A 449 -1.33 -9.83 15.29
N LYS A 450 -0.41 -10.79 15.29
CA LYS A 450 0.45 -11.10 14.15
C LYS A 450 0.62 -12.62 13.98
N ASN A 451 0.91 -13.06 12.75
CA ASN A 451 1.23 -14.45 12.39
C ASN A 451 0.09 -15.47 12.57
N LEU A 452 -1.18 -15.03 12.51
CA LEU A 452 -2.32 -15.97 12.46
C LEU A 452 -2.74 -16.33 11.02
N GLY A 453 -2.28 -15.57 10.03
CA GLY A 453 -2.58 -15.75 8.62
C GLY A 453 -2.64 -14.44 7.87
N ARG A 454 -2.79 -14.51 6.54
CA ARG A 454 -2.89 -13.35 5.66
C ARG A 454 -4.34 -12.84 5.68
N ILE A 455 -4.59 -11.65 6.21
CA ILE A 455 -5.96 -11.18 6.50
C ILE A 455 -6.68 -10.63 5.26
N ARG A 456 -7.63 -11.36 4.65
CA ARG A 456 -8.32 -10.91 3.42
C ARG A 456 -9.47 -9.95 3.68
N ASP A 457 -10.20 -10.19 4.76
CA ASP A 457 -11.34 -9.38 5.12
C ASP A 457 -11.60 -9.28 6.62
N ILE A 458 -12.31 -8.24 7.01
CA ILE A 458 -12.73 -7.96 8.37
C ILE A 458 -14.19 -7.51 8.35
N ALA A 459 -15.02 -8.09 9.22
CA ALA A 459 -16.40 -7.64 9.39
C ALA A 459 -16.80 -7.64 10.86
N THR A 460 -17.75 -6.78 11.22
CA THR A 460 -18.44 -6.86 12.52
C THR A 460 -19.68 -7.73 12.35
N GLY A 461 -19.74 -8.83 13.10
CA GLY A 461 -20.90 -9.71 13.08
C GLY A 461 -22.10 -9.10 13.82
N PRO A 462 -23.31 -9.60 13.57
CA PRO A 462 -24.53 -9.16 14.25
C PRO A 462 -24.55 -9.53 15.75
N ASP A 463 -23.67 -10.43 16.18
CA ASP A 463 -23.39 -10.74 17.57
C ASP A 463 -22.44 -9.73 18.25
N GLY A 464 -22.00 -8.72 17.52
CA GLY A 464 -21.10 -7.67 17.98
C GLY A 464 -19.63 -8.08 18.01
N LEU A 465 -19.24 -9.25 17.48
CA LEU A 465 -17.84 -9.70 17.45
C LEU A 465 -17.13 -9.24 16.17
N LEU A 466 -15.79 -9.22 16.22
CA LEU A 466 -14.96 -8.96 15.04
C LEU A 466 -14.61 -10.28 14.36
N TYR A 467 -14.99 -10.44 13.10
CA TYR A 467 -14.69 -11.58 12.24
C TYR A 467 -13.56 -11.23 11.30
N VAL A 468 -12.69 -12.20 11.04
CA VAL A 468 -11.49 -12.02 10.20
C VAL A 468 -11.34 -13.24 9.29
N SER A 469 -11.20 -13.01 7.98
CA SER A 469 -10.86 -14.08 7.04
C SER A 469 -9.34 -14.18 6.86
N LEU A 470 -8.82 -15.39 6.96
CA LEU A 470 -7.39 -15.69 6.98
C LEU A 470 -7.04 -16.62 5.83
N GLU A 471 -6.31 -16.10 4.84
CA GLU A 471 -5.66 -16.90 3.80
C GLU A 471 -4.38 -17.54 4.37
N LEU A 472 -4.25 -18.86 4.17
CA LEU A 472 -3.09 -19.64 4.62
C LEU A 472 -2.43 -20.35 3.43
N PRO A 473 -1.37 -19.79 2.82
CA PRO A 473 -0.74 -20.42 1.68
C PRO A 473 -0.18 -21.81 2.01
N GLY A 474 -0.63 -22.83 1.27
CA GLY A 474 -0.21 -24.22 1.45
C GLY A 474 -0.97 -25.00 2.53
N GLU A 475 -1.95 -24.39 3.18
CA GLU A 475 -2.85 -25.01 4.15
C GLU A 475 -4.29 -24.57 3.89
N PRO A 476 -5.31 -25.26 4.42
CA PRO A 476 -6.68 -24.77 4.29
C PRO A 476 -6.86 -23.46 5.07
N SER A 477 -7.43 -22.45 4.40
CA SER A 477 -7.77 -21.16 4.98
C SER A 477 -8.97 -21.28 5.93
N ARG A 478 -9.23 -20.20 6.66
CA ARG A 478 -10.26 -20.17 7.69
C ARG A 478 -10.87 -18.79 7.87
N ILE A 479 -12.07 -18.76 8.46
CA ILE A 479 -12.66 -17.54 9.02
C ILE A 479 -12.68 -17.72 10.54
N VAL A 480 -12.23 -16.70 11.26
CA VAL A 480 -12.17 -16.68 12.72
C VAL A 480 -12.93 -15.50 13.28
N ARG A 481 -13.21 -15.54 14.59
CA ARG A 481 -13.74 -14.40 15.34
C ARG A 481 -12.95 -14.16 16.62
N LEU A 482 -12.89 -12.90 17.04
CA LEU A 482 -12.29 -12.48 18.29
C LEU A 482 -13.38 -12.40 19.36
N ILE A 483 -13.15 -13.02 20.51
CA ILE A 483 -14.10 -13.12 21.62
C ILE A 483 -13.50 -12.47 22.85
N PRO A 484 -14.22 -11.57 23.56
CA PRO A 484 -13.74 -11.01 24.81
C PRO A 484 -13.36 -12.10 25.81
N ALA A 485 -12.28 -11.86 26.55
CA ALA A 485 -11.87 -12.68 27.68
C ALA A 485 -11.64 -11.79 28.89
N ASP A 486 -11.92 -12.32 30.08
CA ASP A 486 -11.50 -11.70 31.33
C ASP A 486 -9.97 -11.82 31.46
N GLU A 487 -9.36 -10.82 32.11
CA GLU A 487 -7.89 -10.66 32.20
C GLU A 487 -7.13 -11.74 32.97
#